data_AF-R7F6Y7-F1
#
_entry.id   AF-R7F6Y7-F1
#
_cell.length_a   1.000
_cell.length_b   1.000
_cell.length_c   1.000
_cell.angle_alpha   90.00
_cell.angle_beta   90.00
_cell.angle_gamma   90.00
#
_symmetry.space_group_name_H-M   'P 1'
#
loop_
_entity.id
_entity.type
_entity.pdbx_description
1 polymer ?
#
loop_
_entity_poly.entity_id
_entity_poly.type
_entity_poly.pdbx_seq_one_letter_code
_entity_poly.pdbx_strand_id
1 'polypeptide(L)'
;MSSTSDESGVWVEGYVVGYIKGMTWSSGATFSNDLTGVSEDDYKNTNMILAGTSTGNTTSVSIPCGIKAGSTRDILGLRNNPSIYLKHVKVKGDITKYFGVRGVKNISEAEIIE
;
A
#
# COMPACT_ATOMS: atom_id res chain seq x y z
N MET A 1 -14.45 3.89 -18.75
CA MET A 1 -13.09 3.82 -19.31
C MET A 1 -12.12 3.99 -18.15
N SER A 2 -11.43 2.93 -17.72
CA SER A 2 -10.35 3.09 -16.74
C SER A 2 -9.14 3.60 -17.52
N SER A 3 -8.75 4.85 -17.29
CA SER A 3 -7.61 5.46 -17.97
C SER A 3 -6.37 4.60 -17.71
N THR A 4 -5.80 3.99 -18.76
CA THR A 4 -4.57 3.18 -18.68
C THR A 4 -3.30 4.05 -18.70
N SER A 5 -3.45 5.37 -18.64
CA SER A 5 -2.36 6.34 -18.65
C SER A 5 -1.72 6.46 -17.28
N ASP A 6 -0.40 6.36 -17.24
CA ASP A 6 0.34 6.70 -16.04
C ASP A 6 0.07 8.17 -15.68
N GLU A 7 -0.07 8.45 -14.39
CA GLU A 7 -0.40 9.77 -13.87
C GLU A 7 0.44 10.03 -12.62
N SER A 8 0.97 11.24 -12.48
CA SER A 8 1.91 11.58 -11.41
C SER A 8 1.34 12.60 -10.44
N GLY A 9 1.69 12.46 -9.16
CA GLY A 9 1.31 13.42 -8.12
C GLY A 9 -0.18 13.49 -7.82
N VAL A 10 -0.91 12.40 -8.06
CA VAL A 10 -2.35 12.31 -7.82
C VAL A 10 -2.67 11.81 -6.41
N TRP A 11 -3.82 12.21 -5.90
CA TRP A 11 -4.34 11.74 -4.63
C TRP A 11 -5.25 10.53 -4.82
N VAL A 12 -5.01 9.49 -4.03
CA VAL A 12 -5.80 8.25 -3.99
C VAL A 12 -6.23 7.99 -2.57
N GLU A 13 -7.49 7.63 -2.37
CA GLU A 13 -8.08 7.33 -1.07
C GLU A 13 -8.40 5.84 -0.96
N GLY A 14 -8.27 5.28 0.24
CA GLY A 14 -8.59 3.88 0.51
C GLY A 14 -8.17 3.44 1.91
N TYR A 15 -8.48 2.20 2.25
CA TYR A 15 -8.13 1.59 3.52
C TYR A 15 -6.80 0.85 3.40
N VAL A 16 -5.93 0.99 4.40
CA VAL A 16 -4.70 0.19 4.48
C VAL A 16 -5.05 -1.22 4.93
N VAL A 17 -4.92 -2.19 4.02
CA VAL A 17 -5.43 -3.56 4.25
C VAL A 17 -4.35 -4.63 4.21
N GLY A 18 -3.07 -4.23 4.25
CA GLY A 18 -1.97 -5.17 4.38
C GLY A 18 -0.66 -4.70 3.78
N TYR A 19 0.23 -5.66 3.52
CA TYR A 19 1.56 -5.47 2.95
C TYR A 19 1.86 -6.54 1.90
N ILE A 20 2.91 -6.31 1.11
CA ILE A 20 3.43 -7.27 0.14
C ILE A 20 4.80 -7.75 0.61
N LYS A 21 4.94 -9.06 0.76
CA LYS A 21 6.23 -9.74 0.98
C LYS A 21 6.98 -9.90 -0.34
N GLY A 22 8.28 -9.62 -0.32
CA GLY A 22 9.10 -9.67 -1.53
C GLY A 22 8.65 -8.63 -2.55
N MET A 23 8.49 -9.04 -3.82
CA MET A 23 8.25 -8.10 -4.93
C MET A 23 7.18 -8.55 -5.94
N THR A 24 6.31 -9.47 -5.54
CA THR A 24 5.32 -10.09 -6.44
C THR A 24 3.91 -9.93 -5.88
N TRP A 25 3.00 -9.28 -6.62
CA TRP A 25 1.62 -9.06 -6.16
C TRP A 25 0.86 -10.36 -5.90
N SER A 26 0.91 -11.30 -6.85
CA SER A 26 0.09 -12.53 -6.81
C SER A 26 0.43 -13.49 -5.68
N SER A 27 1.70 -13.51 -5.23
CA SER A 27 2.18 -14.43 -4.20
C SER A 27 2.61 -13.75 -2.90
N GLY A 28 2.86 -12.44 -2.94
CA GLY A 28 3.38 -11.67 -1.81
C GLY A 28 2.31 -10.88 -1.06
N ALA A 29 1.17 -10.57 -1.69
CA ALA A 29 0.09 -9.82 -1.05
C ALA A 29 -0.42 -10.54 0.21
N THR A 30 -0.31 -9.87 1.35
CA THR A 30 -0.69 -10.37 2.67
C THR A 30 -1.67 -9.39 3.30
N PHE A 31 -2.93 -9.80 3.44
CA PHE A 31 -4.03 -8.97 3.94
C PHE A 31 -4.14 -9.05 5.47
N SER A 32 -3.13 -8.54 6.16
CA SER A 32 -2.99 -8.56 7.62
C SER A 32 -2.00 -7.48 8.07
N ASN A 33 -2.03 -7.10 9.35
CA ASN A 33 -0.93 -6.38 10.00
C ASN A 33 -0.06 -7.29 10.88
N ASP A 34 -0.37 -8.58 10.95
CA ASP A 34 0.48 -9.54 11.63
C ASP A 34 1.79 -9.71 10.87
N LEU A 35 2.87 -9.33 11.53
CA LEU A 35 4.25 -9.43 11.07
C LEU A 35 5.04 -10.48 11.86
N THR A 36 4.37 -11.32 12.65
CA THR A 36 5.00 -12.42 13.37
C THR A 36 5.72 -13.34 12.40
N GLY A 37 7.05 -13.50 12.57
CA GLY A 37 7.89 -14.31 11.70
C GLY A 37 8.20 -13.69 10.33
N VAL A 38 7.79 -12.44 10.06
CA VAL A 38 8.14 -11.72 8.84
C VAL A 38 9.46 -11.01 9.03
N SER A 39 10.47 -11.39 8.24
CA SER A 39 11.79 -10.77 8.30
C SER A 39 11.79 -9.36 7.68
N GLU A 40 12.80 -8.57 8.00
CA GLU A 40 13.05 -7.30 7.30
C GLU A 40 13.31 -7.54 5.80
N ASP A 41 13.91 -8.65 5.40
CA ASP A 41 14.14 -8.93 3.98
C ASP A 41 12.84 -9.21 3.20
N ASP A 42 11.84 -9.78 3.87
CA ASP A 42 10.51 -9.98 3.29
C ASP A 42 9.72 -8.67 3.21
N TYR A 43 9.82 -7.80 4.22
CA TYR A 43 9.05 -6.56 4.30
C TYR A 43 9.78 -5.44 5.05
N LYS A 44 10.10 -4.35 4.31
CA LYS A 44 10.93 -3.20 4.72
C LYS A 44 10.16 -1.89 4.96
N ASN A 45 8.85 -1.93 5.27
CA ASN A 45 7.97 -0.75 5.28
C ASN A 45 7.96 0.06 3.98
N THR A 46 8.38 -0.54 2.87
CA THR A 46 8.49 0.13 1.56
C THR A 46 7.18 0.10 0.79
N ASN A 47 6.18 -0.61 1.28
CA ASN A 47 4.92 -0.82 0.61
C ASN A 47 3.77 -1.05 1.58
N MET A 48 2.56 -0.93 1.05
CA MET A 48 1.31 -1.32 1.70
C MET A 48 0.30 -1.72 0.62
N ILE A 49 -0.87 -2.20 1.04
CA ILE A 49 -2.01 -2.49 0.18
C ILE A 49 -3.14 -1.51 0.49
N LEU A 50 -3.70 -0.88 -0.55
CA LEU A 50 -4.93 -0.09 -0.45
C LEU A 50 -6.12 -0.84 -1.05
N ALA A 51 -7.28 -0.69 -0.42
CA ALA A 51 -8.56 -1.17 -0.93
C ALA A 51 -9.67 -0.15 -0.72
N GLY A 52 -10.76 -0.30 -1.47
CA GLY A 52 -11.94 0.57 -1.32
C GLY A 52 -12.72 0.34 -0.02
N THR A 53 -12.51 -0.79 0.67
CA THR A 53 -13.19 -1.16 1.92
C THR A 53 -12.21 -1.73 2.93
N SER A 54 -12.58 -1.69 4.22
CA SER A 54 -11.77 -2.27 5.31
C SER A 54 -11.87 -3.80 5.40
N THR A 55 -12.83 -4.44 4.73
CA THR A 55 -13.08 -5.89 4.81
C THR A 55 -13.26 -6.52 3.43
N GLY A 56 -13.13 -7.85 3.36
CA GLY A 56 -13.34 -8.62 2.12
C GLY A 56 -12.22 -8.48 1.08
N ASN A 57 -11.03 -8.08 1.52
CA ASN A 57 -9.94 -7.70 0.63
C ASN A 57 -9.25 -8.90 -0.01
N THR A 58 -9.00 -8.79 -1.31
CA THR A 58 -8.28 -9.77 -2.13
C THR A 58 -7.47 -9.03 -3.19
N THR A 59 -6.60 -9.74 -3.89
CA THR A 59 -5.78 -9.16 -4.96
C THR A 59 -6.58 -8.58 -6.14
N SER A 60 -7.88 -8.89 -6.24
CA SER A 60 -8.77 -8.39 -7.31
C SER A 60 -9.49 -7.09 -6.95
N VAL A 61 -9.55 -6.73 -5.67
CA VAL A 61 -10.27 -5.54 -5.15
C VAL A 61 -9.34 -4.59 -4.40
N SER A 62 -8.04 -4.76 -4.58
CA SER A 62 -7.00 -4.01 -3.88
C SER A 62 -5.85 -3.72 -4.81
N ILE A 63 -5.04 -2.73 -4.45
CA ILE A 63 -3.89 -2.29 -5.24
C ILE A 63 -2.62 -2.24 -4.38
N PRO A 64 -1.45 -2.56 -4.93
CA PRO A 64 -0.19 -2.37 -4.23
C PRO A 64 0.22 -0.90 -4.26
N CYS A 65 0.79 -0.44 -3.15
CA CYS A 65 1.18 0.94 -2.94
C CYS A 65 2.65 1.02 -2.48
N GLY A 66 3.51 1.70 -3.24
CA GLY A 66 4.93 1.86 -2.96
C GLY A 66 5.24 3.19 -2.26
N ILE A 67 5.86 3.10 -1.07
CA ILE A 67 6.12 4.23 -0.18
C ILE A 67 7.56 4.72 -0.37
N LYS A 68 7.70 6.01 -0.67
CA LYS A 68 9.02 6.66 -0.80
C LYS A 68 9.75 6.63 0.55
N ALA A 69 11.08 6.61 0.52
CA ALA A 69 11.86 6.73 1.75
C ALA A 69 11.60 8.08 2.43
N GLY A 70 11.55 8.08 3.76
CA GLY A 70 11.25 9.25 4.58
C GLY A 70 10.15 8.97 5.60
N SER A 71 9.63 10.04 6.19
CA SER A 71 8.61 10.02 7.26
C SER A 71 7.32 9.31 6.86
N THR A 72 7.01 9.23 5.56
CA THR A 72 5.83 8.52 5.05
C THR A 72 5.85 7.03 5.42
N ARG A 73 7.04 6.40 5.55
CA ARG A 73 7.15 4.99 5.99
C ARG A 73 6.87 4.80 7.47
N ASP A 74 7.09 5.83 8.28
CA ASP A 74 6.75 5.80 9.71
C ASP A 74 5.23 5.88 9.90
N ILE A 75 4.53 6.56 8.98
CA ILE A 75 3.07 6.68 9.00
C ILE A 75 2.39 5.42 8.41
N LEU A 76 2.82 5.01 7.22
CA LEU A 76 2.13 3.99 6.41
C LEU A 76 2.72 2.58 6.52
N GLY A 77 3.96 2.44 6.96
CA GLY A 77 4.63 1.16 7.08
C GLY A 77 4.09 0.37 8.27
N LEU A 78 3.54 -0.83 8.03
CA LEU A 78 2.87 -1.61 9.07
C LEU A 78 3.81 -2.10 10.18
N ARG A 79 5.12 -2.20 9.93
CA ARG A 79 6.08 -2.57 10.99
C ARG A 79 6.37 -1.40 11.92
N ASN A 80 6.42 -0.18 11.40
CA ASN A 80 6.64 1.03 12.20
C ASN A 80 5.33 1.49 12.86
N ASN A 81 4.20 1.36 12.16
CA ASN A 81 2.89 1.77 12.62
C ASN A 81 1.83 0.70 12.31
N PRO A 82 1.76 -0.40 13.09
CA PRO A 82 0.77 -1.46 12.88
C PRO A 82 -0.69 -1.00 13.09
N SER A 83 -0.89 0.16 13.73
CA SER A 83 -2.22 0.74 14.00
C SER A 83 -2.86 1.38 12.76
N ILE A 84 -2.08 1.62 11.69
CA ILE A 84 -2.60 2.14 10.41
C ILE A 84 -3.48 1.11 9.69
N TYR A 85 -3.39 -0.16 10.07
CA TYR A 85 -4.21 -1.22 9.51
C TYR A 85 -5.70 -0.92 9.69
N LEU A 86 -6.46 -1.08 8.61
CA LEU A 86 -7.87 -0.75 8.45
C LEU A 86 -8.22 0.73 8.66
N LYS A 87 -7.24 1.63 8.72
CA LYS A 87 -7.49 3.07 8.70
C LYS A 87 -7.72 3.55 7.27
N HIS A 88 -8.64 4.49 7.14
CA HIS A 88 -8.88 5.19 5.89
C HIS A 88 -7.78 6.25 5.72
N VAL A 89 -7.13 6.26 4.57
CA VAL A 89 -6.03 7.16 4.29
C VAL A 89 -6.18 7.76 2.90
N LYS A 90 -5.58 8.93 2.73
CA LYS A 90 -5.37 9.60 1.47
C LYS A 90 -3.88 9.68 1.21
N VAL A 91 -3.44 9.22 0.05
CA VAL A 91 -2.03 9.19 -0.32
C VAL A 91 -1.79 9.86 -1.66
N LYS A 92 -0.68 10.59 -1.76
CA LYS A 92 -0.26 11.23 -3.00
C LYS A 92 0.90 10.48 -3.62
N GLY A 93 0.75 10.07 -4.87
CA GLY A 93 1.78 9.35 -5.59
C GLY A 93 1.49 9.23 -7.09
N ASP A 94 2.17 8.30 -7.72
CA ASP A 94 2.08 8.06 -9.15
C ASP A 94 1.28 6.79 -9.44
N ILE A 95 0.23 6.89 -10.25
CA ILE A 95 -0.47 5.73 -10.79
C ILE A 95 0.40 5.12 -11.89
N THR A 96 0.97 3.96 -11.64
CA THR A 96 1.83 3.24 -12.59
C THR A 96 1.87 1.75 -12.27
N LYS A 97 2.68 0.97 -12.99
CA LYS A 97 2.90 -0.45 -12.68
C LYS A 97 3.78 -0.61 -11.43
N TYR A 98 3.33 -1.44 -10.50
CA TYR A 98 4.05 -1.83 -9.30
C TYR A 98 3.77 -3.30 -8.96
N PHE A 99 4.83 -4.07 -8.70
CA PHE A 99 4.77 -5.53 -8.48
C PHE A 99 3.97 -6.33 -9.54
N GLY A 100 4.04 -5.87 -10.79
CA GLY A 100 3.42 -6.55 -11.94
C GLY A 100 1.99 -6.12 -12.25
N VAL A 101 1.34 -5.32 -11.40
CA VAL A 101 -0.03 -4.81 -11.61
C VAL A 101 -0.09 -3.28 -11.55
N ARG A 102 -1.22 -2.69 -11.93
CA ARG A 102 -1.45 -1.25 -11.75
C ARG A 102 -1.61 -0.96 -10.26
N GLY A 103 -0.94 0.06 -9.76
CA GLY A 103 -1.01 0.50 -8.38
C GLY A 103 -0.53 1.93 -8.23
N VAL A 104 -0.18 2.31 -7.00
CA VAL A 104 0.38 3.64 -6.70
C VAL A 104 1.84 3.47 -6.29
N LYS A 105 2.76 4.29 -6.80
CA LYS A 105 4.17 4.27 -6.41
C LYS A 105 4.62 5.67 -6.00
N ASN A 106 5.82 5.75 -5.42
CA ASN A 106 6.49 6.98 -5.05
C ASN A 106 5.66 7.84 -4.09
N ILE A 107 4.89 7.20 -3.20
CA ILE A 107 4.02 7.91 -2.26
C ILE A 107 4.88 8.81 -1.39
N SER A 108 4.64 10.12 -1.49
CA SER A 108 5.41 11.16 -0.79
C SER A 108 4.63 11.84 0.32
N GLU A 109 3.30 11.84 0.23
CA GLU A 109 2.41 12.49 1.19
C GLU A 109 1.29 11.50 1.57
N ALA A 110 0.88 11.54 2.84
CA ALA A 110 -0.14 10.68 3.38
C ALA A 110 -0.90 11.40 4.50
N GLU A 111 -2.23 11.28 4.48
CA GLU A 111 -3.15 11.84 5.48
C GLU A 111 -4.09 10.73 5.95
N ILE A 112 -4.33 10.64 7.25
CA ILE A 112 -5.32 9.72 7.81
C ILE A 112 -6.67 10.44 7.79
N ILE A 113 -7.67 9.81 7.17
CA ILE A 113 -9.04 10.31 7.13
C ILE A 113 -9.82 9.55 8.22
N GLU A 114 -10.44 10.26 9.16
CA GLU A 114 -11.31 9.66 10.18
C GLU A 114 -12.66 9.21 9.61
#